data_AF-E2ANI4-F1
#
_entry.id   AF-E2ANI4-F1
#
_cell.length_a   1.000
_cell.length_b   1.000
_cell.length_c   1.000
_cell.angle_alpha   90.00
_cell.angle_beta   90.00
_cell.angle_gamma   90.00
#
_symmetry.space_group_name_H-M   'P 1'
#
loop_
_entity.id
_entity.type
_entity.pdbx_description
1 polymer ?
#
loop_
_entity_poly.entity_id
_entity_poly.type
_entity_poly.pdbx_seq_one_letter_code
_entity_poly.pdbx_strand_id
1 'polypeptide(L)'
;CHVDHDQFCYICSKFEVKSLRRPIDESICNLYEELFNLRIDKNNSWLPSVICNACNKMLLKWKVQKTRDVVKFSTPTIWRYPCTSKECYFCMNDVKGFTIKTKSKIVYNSVKSVTAPV
;
A
#
# COMPACT_ATOMS: atom_id res chain seq x y z
N CYS A 1 -8.88 -13.57 -8.23
CA CYS A 1 -8.37 -12.26 -8.66
C CYS A 1 -7.22 -12.52 -9.61
N HIS A 2 -7.20 -11.94 -10.82
CA HIS A 2 -6.12 -12.15 -11.81
C HIS A 2 -5.15 -10.97 -11.90
N VAL A 3 -5.37 -9.93 -11.09
CA VAL A 3 -4.55 -8.71 -11.09
C VAL A 3 -3.33 -8.92 -10.20
N ASP A 4 -2.17 -8.45 -10.64
CA ASP A 4 -0.96 -8.39 -9.81
C ASP A 4 -1.17 -7.42 -8.64
N HIS A 5 -1.33 -7.94 -7.43
CA HIS A 5 -1.57 -7.12 -6.24
C HIS A 5 -0.39 -6.21 -5.92
N ASP A 6 0.84 -6.59 -6.31
CA ASP A 6 2.05 -5.79 -6.10
C ASP A 6 2.09 -4.54 -6.99
N GLN A 7 1.10 -4.33 -7.86
CA GLN A 7 0.88 -3.04 -8.49
C GLN A 7 0.54 -1.95 -7.47
N PHE A 8 0.02 -2.30 -6.31
CA PHE A 8 -0.45 -1.37 -5.29
C PHE A 8 0.39 -1.44 -4.02
N CYS A 9 0.60 -0.29 -3.38
CA CYS A 9 1.32 -0.20 -2.11
C CYS A 9 0.46 -0.77 -0.97
N TYR A 10 1.01 -1.69 -0.18
CA TYR A 10 0.34 -2.20 1.03
C TYR A 10 -0.10 -1.09 1.98
N ILE A 11 0.74 -0.06 2.18
CA ILE A 11 0.51 0.95 3.23
C ILE A 11 -0.53 2.00 2.80
N CYS A 12 -0.59 2.37 1.53
CA CYS A 12 -1.39 3.50 1.07
C CYS A 12 -2.32 3.21 -0.11
N SER A 13 -2.43 1.94 -0.52
CA SER A 13 -3.24 1.42 -1.63
C SER A 13 -3.01 2.05 -3.01
N LYS A 14 -2.01 2.93 -3.17
CA LYS A 14 -1.73 3.61 -4.44
C LYS A 14 -0.82 2.77 -5.34
N PHE A 15 -1.02 2.93 -6.65
CA PHE A 15 -0.20 2.33 -7.69
C PHE A 15 1.27 2.76 -7.60
N GLU A 16 2.18 1.81 -7.86
CA GLU A 16 3.59 2.10 -8.07
C GLU A 16 4.16 1.30 -9.25
N VAL A 17 5.00 1.96 -10.04
CA VAL A 17 5.70 1.31 -11.15
C VAL A 17 6.72 0.30 -10.62
N LYS A 18 6.93 -0.79 -11.36
CA LYS A 18 7.75 -1.94 -10.91
C LYS A 18 9.13 -1.57 -10.38
N SER A 19 9.84 -0.65 -11.04
CA SER A 19 11.20 -0.21 -10.64
C SER A 19 11.26 0.57 -9.32
N LEU A 20 10.14 1.13 -8.87
CA LEU A 20 10.05 1.94 -7.65
C LEU A 20 9.37 1.20 -6.49
N ARG A 21 8.87 -0.02 -6.70
CA ARG A 21 8.35 -0.88 -5.63
C ARG A 21 9.50 -1.27 -4.69
N ARG A 22 9.17 -1.48 -3.42
CA ARG A 22 10.10 -1.96 -2.39
C ARG A 22 9.46 -3.17 -1.71
N PRO A 23 10.18 -4.29 -1.57
CA PRO A 23 9.65 -5.46 -0.89
C PRO A 23 9.38 -5.16 0.58
N ILE A 24 8.39 -5.82 1.15
CA ILE A 24 8.13 -5.80 2.60
C ILE A 24 9.03 -6.86 3.24
N ASP A 25 10.23 -6.42 3.64
CA ASP A 25 11.14 -7.23 4.44
C ASP A 25 10.85 -7.10 5.95
N GLU A 26 11.66 -7.77 6.77
CA GLU A 26 11.51 -7.74 8.23
C GLU A 26 11.71 -6.35 8.83
N SER A 27 12.61 -5.53 8.26
CA SER A 27 12.80 -4.17 8.72
C SER A 27 11.58 -3.31 8.45
N ILE A 28 10.92 -3.49 7.30
CA ILE A 28 9.68 -2.77 6.98
C ILE A 28 8.55 -3.22 7.89
N CYS A 29 8.44 -4.52 8.18
CA CYS A 29 7.43 -5.05 9.12
C CYS A 29 7.58 -4.41 10.50
N ASN A 30 8.79 -4.40 11.05
CA ASN A 30 9.06 -3.83 12.36
C ASN A 30 8.76 -2.33 12.42
N LEU A 31 9.17 -1.56 11.39
CA LEU A 31 8.86 -0.13 11.34
C LEU A 31 7.37 0.15 11.19
N TYR A 32 6.66 -0.67 10.42
CA TYR A 32 5.22 -0.55 10.26
C TYR A 32 4.48 -0.85 11.58
N GLU A 33 4.85 -1.92 12.29
CA GLU A 33 4.27 -2.28 13.58
C GLU A 33 4.55 -1.21 14.63
N GLU A 34 5.78 -0.71 14.73
CA GLU A 34 6.12 0.34 15.69
C GLU A 34 5.37 1.65 15.40
N LEU A 35 5.20 2.01 14.12
CA LEU A 35 4.53 3.25 13.74
C LEU A 35 3.01 3.20 13.85
N PHE A 36 2.39 2.10 13.40
CA PHE A 36 0.93 1.99 13.30
C PHE A 36 0.29 1.10 14.37
N ASN A 37 1.10 0.41 15.18
CA ASN A 37 0.65 -0.59 16.14
C ASN A 37 -0.18 -1.70 15.47
N LEU A 38 0.23 -2.11 14.26
CA LEU A 38 -0.44 -3.11 13.43
C LEU A 38 0.60 -4.06 12.82
N ARG A 39 0.25 -5.35 12.67
CA ARG A 39 1.12 -6.33 12.01
C ARG A 39 0.78 -6.51 10.55
N ILE A 40 1.79 -6.80 9.73
CA ILE A 40 1.62 -7.22 8.35
C ILE A 40 1.57 -8.75 8.31
N ASP A 41 0.50 -9.30 7.74
CA ASP A 41 0.41 -10.74 7.48
C ASP A 41 1.15 -11.10 6.18
N LYS A 42 2.46 -11.37 6.30
CA LYS A 42 3.34 -11.71 5.16
C LYS A 42 2.97 -13.03 4.48
N ASN A 43 2.21 -13.90 5.16
CA ASN A 43 1.82 -15.21 4.62
C ASN A 43 0.55 -15.13 3.79
N ASN A 44 -0.11 -13.97 3.78
CA ASN A 44 -1.33 -13.75 3.02
C ASN A 44 -1.02 -13.35 1.57
N SER A 45 -1.07 -14.33 0.67
CA SER A 45 -0.83 -14.14 -0.77
C SER A 45 -1.84 -13.20 -1.46
N TRP A 46 -2.95 -12.88 -0.80
CA TRP A 46 -3.92 -11.91 -1.32
C TRP A 46 -3.50 -10.45 -1.05
N LEU A 47 -2.62 -10.20 -0.08
CA LEU A 47 -2.14 -8.84 0.22
C LEU A 47 -0.95 -8.46 -0.67
N PRO A 48 -0.74 -7.16 -0.94
CA PRO A 48 0.48 -6.72 -1.62
C PRO A 48 1.71 -7.04 -0.76
N SER A 49 2.72 -7.64 -1.38
CA SER A 49 4.01 -7.95 -0.76
C SER A 49 5.02 -6.79 -0.84
N VAL A 50 4.58 -5.66 -1.41
CA VAL A 50 5.41 -4.48 -1.67
C VAL A 50 4.78 -3.18 -1.18
N ILE A 51 5.64 -2.17 -1.01
CA ILE A 51 5.25 -0.78 -0.75
C ILE A 51 5.80 0.15 -1.83
N CYS A 52 5.17 1.31 -2.01
CA CYS A 52 5.69 2.34 -2.90
C CYS A 52 6.90 3.05 -2.29
N ASN A 53 7.76 3.61 -3.14
CA ASN A 53 8.96 4.32 -2.71
C ASN A 53 8.65 5.49 -1.75
N ALA A 54 7.48 6.12 -1.89
CA ALA A 54 7.07 7.21 -1.01
C ALA A 54 6.81 6.72 0.42
N CYS A 55 6.12 5.58 0.60
CA CYS A 55 5.88 5.00 1.92
C CYS A 55 7.19 4.46 2.53
N ASN A 56 8.06 3.87 1.71
CA ASN A 56 9.38 3.44 2.15
C ASN A 56 10.19 4.61 2.72
N LYS A 57 10.28 5.73 1.98
CA LYS A 57 10.99 6.94 2.44
C LYS A 57 10.36 7.53 3.71
N MET A 58 9.03 7.48 3.83
CA MET A 58 8.31 7.93 5.02
C MET A 58 8.71 7.10 6.24
N LEU A 59 8.69 5.76 6.14
CA LEU A 59 9.10 4.86 7.22
C LEU A 59 10.56 5.09 7.64
N LEU A 60 11.47 5.23 6.67
CA LEU A 60 12.89 5.49 6.95
C LEU A 60 13.11 6.85 7.62
N LYS A 61 12.38 7.89 7.18
CA LYS A 61 12.44 9.21 7.81
C LYS A 61 11.88 9.18 9.23
N TRP A 62 10.77 8.47 9.43
CA TRP A 62 10.18 8.27 10.75
C TRP A 62 11.11 7.50 11.69
N LYS A 63 11.82 6.47 11.20
CA LYS A 63 12.82 5.73 11.99
C LYS A 63 13.86 6.65 12.63
N VAL A 64 14.31 7.67 11.89
CA VAL A 64 15.34 8.62 12.34
C VAL A 64 14.76 9.69 13.27
N GLN A 65 13.58 10.25 12.93
CA GLN A 65 13.04 11.42 13.64
C GLN A 65 12.12 11.05 14.80
N LYS A 66 11.45 9.90 14.73
CA LYS A 66 10.44 9.41 15.69
C LYS A 66 9.30 10.41 15.96
N THR A 67 9.07 11.38 15.07
CA THR A 67 7.98 12.35 15.15
C THR A 67 6.84 12.01 14.19
N ARG A 68 5.60 12.38 14.53
CA ARG A 68 4.44 12.14 13.66
C ARG A 68 4.37 13.08 12.45
N ASP A 69 5.02 14.25 12.49
CA ASP A 69 4.98 15.25 11.41
C ASP A 69 5.53 14.76 10.06
N VAL A 70 6.35 13.71 10.07
CA VAL A 70 6.88 13.11 8.84
C VAL A 70 5.95 12.07 8.22
N VAL A 71 4.94 11.64 8.97
CA VAL A 71 4.02 10.57 8.60
C VAL A 71 2.80 11.20 7.93
N LYS A 72 2.47 10.73 6.73
CA LYS A 72 1.43 11.36 5.90
C LYS A 72 0.00 11.00 6.29
N PHE A 73 -0.18 9.98 7.12
CA PHE A 73 -1.48 9.46 7.55
C PHE A 73 -1.34 8.85 8.94
N SER A 74 -2.36 9.01 9.75
CA SER A 74 -2.47 8.43 11.08
C SER A 74 -2.78 6.93 11.01
N THR A 75 -3.61 6.54 10.05
CA THR A 75 -4.08 5.17 9.85
C THR A 75 -3.66 4.70 8.45
N PRO A 76 -2.97 3.55 8.32
CA PRO A 76 -2.59 3.02 7.02
C PRO A 76 -3.81 2.39 6.34
N THR A 77 -3.63 1.93 5.10
CA THR A 77 -4.66 1.15 4.41
C THR A 77 -5.05 -0.08 5.22
N ILE A 78 -6.37 -0.26 5.42
CA ILE A 78 -6.92 -1.50 5.98
C ILE A 78 -7.45 -2.37 4.85
N TRP A 79 -6.87 -3.56 4.70
CA TRP A 79 -7.24 -4.54 3.70
C TRP A 79 -8.24 -5.55 4.26
N ARG A 80 -9.26 -5.89 3.48
CA ARG A 80 -10.26 -6.93 3.80
C ARG A 80 -10.46 -7.81 2.59
N TYR A 81 -10.54 -9.12 2.79
CA TYR A 81 -10.78 -10.05 1.70
C TYR A 81 -12.14 -9.75 1.02
N PRO A 82 -12.21 -9.63 -0.31
CA PRO A 82 -13.46 -9.32 -1.02
C PRO A 82 -14.34 -10.57 -1.13
N CYS A 83 -15.66 -10.42 -0.96
CA CYS A 83 -16.59 -11.53 -1.19
C CYS A 83 -16.93 -11.72 -2.68
N THR A 84 -16.78 -10.65 -3.48
CA THR A 84 -17.07 -10.67 -4.92
C THR A 84 -16.03 -9.89 -5.71
N SER A 85 -16.00 -10.10 -7.04
CA SER A 85 -15.10 -9.35 -7.94
C SER A 85 -15.35 -7.84 -7.91
N LYS A 86 -16.60 -7.41 -7.70
CA LYS A 86 -16.99 -5.99 -7.59
C LYS A 86 -16.52 -5.32 -6.31
N GLU A 87 -16.24 -6.12 -5.27
CA GLU A 87 -15.70 -5.63 -4.02
C GLU A 87 -14.16 -5.64 -3.99
N CYS A 88 -13.52 -6.31 -4.94
CA CYS A 88 -12.06 -6.44 -5.01
C CYS A 88 -11.41 -5.15 -5.52
N TYR A 89 -10.67 -4.46 -4.65
CA TYR A 89 -9.94 -3.24 -4.99
C TYR A 89 -9.01 -3.41 -6.19
N PHE A 90 -8.31 -4.54 -6.28
CA PHE A 90 -7.40 -4.80 -7.39
C PHE A 90 -8.14 -4.95 -8.72
N CYS A 91 -9.25 -5.71 -8.74
CA CYS A 91 -10.05 -5.92 -9.94
C CYS A 91 -10.72 -4.62 -10.41
N MET A 92 -11.11 -3.76 -9.48
CA MET A 92 -11.85 -2.54 -9.78
C MET A 92 -10.96 -1.37 -10.19
N ASN A 93 -9.63 -1.47 -10.05
CA ASN A 93 -8.71 -0.40 -10.41
C ASN A 93 -7.79 -0.83 -11.55
N ASP A 94 -8.16 -0.51 -12.79
CA ASP A 94 -7.26 -0.73 -13.94
C ASP A 94 -6.18 0.36 -13.99
N VAL A 95 -4.96 -0.06 -13.72
CA VAL A 95 -3.76 0.79 -13.68
C VAL A 95 -2.83 0.54 -14.87
N LYS A 96 -3.28 -0.20 -15.89
CA LYS A 96 -2.49 -0.47 -17.09
C LYS A 96 -2.19 0.82 -17.85
N GLY A 97 -0.94 0.96 -18.30
CA GLY A 97 -0.48 2.12 -19.06
C GLY A 97 -0.08 3.35 -18.22
N PHE A 98 -0.30 3.33 -16.89
CA PHE A 98 0.20 4.40 -16.05
C PHE A 98 1.72 4.32 -15.84
N THR A 99 2.36 5.48 -15.87
CA THR A 99 3.81 5.66 -15.75
C THR A 99 4.13 6.48 -14.51
N ILE A 100 5.41 6.68 -14.21
CA ILE A 100 5.87 7.58 -13.14
C ILE A 100 5.26 8.99 -13.31
N LYS A 101 5.14 9.48 -14.54
CA LYS A 101 4.64 10.83 -14.86
C LYS A 101 3.11 10.92 -14.78
N THR A 102 2.40 9.83 -15.02
CA THR A 102 0.93 9.84 -15.14
C THR A 102 0.21 9.22 -13.95
N LYS A 103 0.91 8.49 -13.06
CA LYS A 103 0.27 7.82 -11.90
C LYS A 103 -0.44 8.77 -10.93
N SER A 104 -0.10 10.06 -10.92
CA SER A 104 -0.82 11.08 -10.13
C SER A 104 -2.24 11.34 -10.63
N LYS A 105 -2.56 10.96 -11.88
CA LYS A 105 -3.87 11.13 -12.51
C LYS A 105 -4.82 9.95 -12.26
N ILE A 106 -4.37 8.91 -11.56
CA ILE A 106 -5.20 7.73 -11.27
C ILE A 106 -6.30 8.15 -10.30
N VAL A 107 -7.54 7.84 -10.67
CA VAL A 107 -8.71 7.92 -9.80
C VAL A 107 -8.99 6.52 -9.28
N TYR A 108 -8.92 6.35 -7.96
CA TYR A 108 -9.11 5.04 -7.32
C TYR A 108 -10.57 4.83 -6.96
N ASN A 109 -11.09 3.63 -7.24
CA ASN A 109 -12.43 3.23 -6.84
C ASN A 109 -12.54 2.99 -5.34
N SER A 110 -13.62 3.50 -4.74
CA SER A 110 -13.98 3.22 -3.35
C SER A 110 -14.75 1.90 -3.28
N VAL A 111 -14.16 0.88 -2.64
CA VAL A 111 -14.74 -0.45 -2.50
C VAL A 111 -14.50 -1.00 -1.09
N LYS A 112 -15.33 -1.95 -0.65
CA LYS A 112 -15.31 -2.48 0.72
C LYS A 112 -14.03 -3.22 1.12
N SER A 113 -13.31 -3.80 0.15
CA SER A 113 -12.07 -4.55 0.44
C SER A 113 -10.92 -3.66 0.91
N VAL A 114 -11.05 -2.33 0.82
CA VAL A 114 -10.00 -1.37 1.18
C VAL A 114 -10.61 -0.18 1.91
N THR A 115 -10.10 0.13 3.09
CA THR A 115 -10.26 1.47 3.69
C THR A 115 -9.02 2.28 3.36
N ALA A 116 -9.22 3.43 2.71
CA ALA A 116 -8.13 4.35 2.37
C ALA A 116 -7.44 4.88 3.64
N PRO A 117 -6.13 5.19 3.58
CA PRO A 117 -5.42 5.76 4.72
C PRO A 117 -5.98 7.14 5.08
N VAL A 118 -5.97 7.48 6.38
CA VAL A 118 -6.55 8.71 6.96
C VAL A 118 -5.50 9.48 7.74
#